data_AF-A0A9X3C6C8-F1
#
_entry.id   AF-A0A9X3C6C8-F1
#
_cell.length_a   1.000
_cell.length_b   1.000
_cell.length_c   1.000
_cell.angle_alpha   90.00
_cell.angle_beta   90.00
_cell.angle_gamma   90.00
#
_symmetry.space_group_name_H-M   'P 1'
#
loop_
_entity.id
_entity.type
_entity.pdbx_description
1 polymer ?
#
loop_
_entity_poly.entity_id
_entity_poly.type
_entity_poly.pdbx_seq_one_letter_code
_entity_poly.pdbx_strand_id
1 'polypeptide(L)'
;MNKKKIMFKKEMLITLIVLLWGNYLIAQTAMINIQSRSLTSLNGEWQVILDTLGAGDWKQVWQEKKPQKKPDFIEYSFDGGPMLKVPGDFNSQLCELTYLEGIVWYKKVFNYKSDEEKRLFLHFGAVNYLADVYCHIHLKPKGLLALQI
;
A
#
# COMPACT_ATOMS: atom_id res chain seq x y z
N MET A 1 35.70 52.05 23.22
CA MET A 1 35.80 50.68 23.76
C MET A 1 34.67 49.80 23.17
N ASN A 2 35.02 48.78 22.38
CA ASN A 2 34.29 47.53 22.08
C ASN A 2 32.92 47.42 21.35
N LYS A 3 32.37 48.43 20.66
CA LYS A 3 31.12 48.22 19.89
C LYS A 3 31.28 47.35 18.61
N LYS A 4 32.39 47.48 17.87
CA LYS A 4 32.63 46.70 16.62
C LYS A 4 32.76 45.18 16.86
N LYS A 5 33.35 44.77 17.99
CA LYS A 5 33.58 43.35 18.35
C LYS A 5 32.27 42.62 18.70
N ILE A 6 31.27 43.35 19.22
CA ILE A 6 29.94 42.83 19.57
C ILE A 6 29.05 42.75 18.31
N MET A 7 29.16 43.72 17.40
CA MET A 7 28.42 43.74 16.13
C MET A 7 28.81 42.57 15.21
N PHE A 8 30.11 42.28 15.07
CA PHE A 8 30.60 41.14 14.27
C PHE A 8 30.14 39.78 14.83
N LYS A 9 30.07 39.63 16.16
CA LYS A 9 29.53 38.43 16.82
C LYS A 9 28.03 38.25 16.59
N LYS A 10 27.25 39.34 16.55
CA LYS A 10 25.80 39.29 16.34
C LYS A 10 25.46 38.90 14.90
N GLU A 11 26.18 39.44 13.91
CA GLU A 11 26.00 39.05 12.51
C GLU A 11 26.36 37.59 12.29
N MET A 12 27.48 37.11 12.85
CA MET A 12 27.83 35.68 12.83
C MET A 12 26.77 34.79 13.49
N LEU A 13 26.17 35.23 14.60
CA LEU A 13 25.10 34.48 15.27
C LEU A 13 23.83 34.41 14.42
N ILE A 14 23.49 35.49 13.71
CA ILE A 14 22.36 35.50 12.78
C ILE A 14 22.63 34.57 11.59
N THR A 15 23.83 34.60 11.01
CA THR A 15 24.21 33.66 9.94
C THR A 15 24.12 32.21 10.40
N LEU A 16 24.56 31.92 11.64
CA LEU A 16 24.48 30.59 12.23
C LEU A 16 23.02 30.14 12.44
N ILE A 17 22.15 31.03 12.91
CA ILE A 17 20.72 30.74 13.07
C ILE A 17 20.06 30.48 11.72
N VAL A 18 20.38 31.26 10.69
CA VAL A 18 19.87 31.05 9.31
C VAL A 18 20.33 29.71 8.73
N LEU A 19 21.59 29.32 8.97
CA LEU A 19 22.12 28.00 8.57
C LEU A 19 21.45 26.84 9.32
N LEU A 20 21.06 27.05 10.58
CA LEU A 20 20.36 26.05 11.39
C LEU A 20 18.87 25.92 11.00
N TRP A 21 18.27 26.96 10.43
CA TRP A 21 16.86 26.95 10.00
C TRP A 21 16.66 26.44 8.56
N GLY A 22 17.71 26.44 7.75
CA GLY A 22 17.63 26.16 6.30
C GLY A 22 17.57 24.70 5.86
N ASN A 23 17.48 23.72 6.76
CA ASN A 23 17.59 22.29 6.40
C ASN A 23 16.34 21.47 6.74
N TYR A 24 15.18 21.86 6.24
CA TYR A 24 14.09 20.89 6.03
C TYR A 24 14.32 20.19 4.69
N LEU A 25 15.25 19.23 4.67
CA LEU A 25 15.37 18.31 3.54
C LEU A 25 14.15 17.39 3.58
N ILE A 26 13.16 17.67 2.73
CA ILE A 26 12.08 16.72 2.46
C ILE A 26 12.70 15.57 1.69
N ALA A 27 12.92 14.44 2.38
CA ALA A 27 13.35 13.22 1.73
C ALA A 27 12.27 12.77 0.73
N GLN A 28 12.70 12.31 -0.44
CA GLN A 28 11.80 11.80 -1.47
C GLN A 28 11.09 10.55 -0.93
N THR A 29 9.77 10.62 -0.79
CA THR A 29 8.97 9.54 -0.18
C THR A 29 8.90 8.30 -1.08
N ALA A 30 9.03 8.49 -2.39
CA ALA A 30 8.93 7.41 -3.38
C ALA A 30 10.28 6.72 -3.65
N MET A 31 10.26 5.39 -3.69
CA MET A 31 11.44 4.59 -4.02
C MET A 31 11.81 4.78 -5.49
N ILE A 32 13.04 5.21 -5.77
CA ILE A 32 13.54 5.37 -7.15
C ILE A 32 14.21 4.10 -7.68
N ASN A 33 14.28 4.01 -9.02
CA ASN A 33 14.94 2.95 -9.77
C ASN A 33 14.57 1.54 -9.30
N ILE A 34 13.26 1.27 -9.19
CA ILE A 34 12.73 -0.02 -8.71
C ILE A 34 13.25 -1.18 -9.56
N GLN A 35 13.36 -1.00 -10.88
CA GLN A 35 13.77 -2.06 -11.82
C GLN A 35 15.18 -2.61 -11.59
N SER A 36 16.08 -1.82 -11.00
CA SER A 36 17.44 -2.29 -10.66
C SER A 36 17.56 -2.90 -9.27
N ARG A 37 16.44 -3.14 -8.56
CA ARG A 37 16.43 -3.74 -7.22
C ARG A 37 16.12 -5.24 -7.30
N SER A 38 16.29 -5.95 -6.19
CA SER A 38 15.83 -7.34 -6.07
C SER A 38 14.31 -7.37 -5.99
N LEU A 39 13.66 -7.72 -7.09
CA LEU A 39 12.20 -7.73 -7.20
C LEU A 39 11.64 -9.15 -7.17
N THR A 40 10.49 -9.30 -6.51
CA THR A 40 9.62 -10.47 -6.65
C THR A 40 8.26 -9.96 -7.10
N SER A 41 7.83 -10.38 -8.29
CA SER A 41 6.55 -9.93 -8.83
C SER A 41 5.38 -10.60 -8.12
N LEU A 42 4.34 -9.82 -7.84
CA LEU A 42 3.02 -10.32 -7.40
C LEU A 42 1.98 -10.30 -8.53
N ASN A 43 2.41 -10.03 -9.77
CA ASN A 43 1.55 -10.03 -10.95
C ASN A 43 0.93 -11.41 -11.21
N GLY A 44 -0.06 -11.45 -12.09
CA GLY A 44 -0.83 -12.64 -12.45
C GLY A 44 -2.27 -12.51 -12.01
N GLU A 45 -2.93 -13.63 -11.73
CA GLU A 45 -4.34 -13.63 -11.34
C GLU A 45 -4.51 -13.39 -9.83
N TRP A 46 -5.47 -12.56 -9.50
CA TRP A 46 -5.87 -12.17 -8.14
C TRP A 46 -7.35 -12.49 -7.96
N GLN A 47 -7.72 -12.97 -6.78
CA GLN A 47 -9.13 -13.22 -6.44
C GLN A 47 -9.82 -11.87 -6.20
N VAL A 48 -11.06 -11.73 -6.64
CA VAL A 48 -11.77 -10.44 -6.58
C VAL A 48 -13.16 -10.56 -5.97
N ILE A 49 -13.55 -9.54 -5.21
CA ILE A 49 -14.93 -9.29 -4.78
C ILE A 49 -15.35 -7.92 -5.32
N LEU A 50 -16.47 -7.89 -6.04
CA LEU A 50 -17.10 -6.65 -6.48
C LEU A 50 -17.96 -6.11 -5.34
N ASP A 51 -17.66 -4.91 -4.86
CA ASP A 51 -18.33 -4.29 -3.71
C ASP A 51 -19.03 -3.00 -4.11
N THR A 52 -20.09 -3.16 -4.92
CA THR A 52 -20.87 -2.04 -5.47
C THR A 52 -21.53 -1.16 -4.41
N LEU A 53 -21.71 -1.66 -3.18
CA LEU A 53 -22.34 -0.95 -2.08
C LEU A 53 -21.33 -0.35 -1.08
N GLY A 54 -20.02 -0.58 -1.27
CA GLY A 54 -18.99 -0.15 -0.31
C GLY A 54 -19.14 -0.77 1.07
N ALA A 55 -19.67 -1.99 1.13
CA ALA A 55 -19.93 -2.70 2.38
C ALA A 55 -18.69 -3.41 2.93
N GLY A 56 -17.64 -3.56 2.13
CA GLY A 56 -16.47 -4.37 2.44
C GLY A 56 -15.69 -3.84 3.64
N ASP A 57 -15.64 -2.52 3.80
CA ASP A 57 -14.95 -1.88 4.92
C ASP A 57 -15.60 -2.19 6.26
N TRP A 58 -16.91 -2.00 6.37
CA TRP A 58 -17.63 -2.30 7.61
C TRP A 58 -17.60 -3.80 7.92
N LYS A 59 -17.65 -4.65 6.88
CA LYS A 59 -17.53 -6.12 7.01
C LYS A 59 -16.11 -6.60 7.29
N GLN A 60 -15.12 -5.71 7.12
CA GLN A 60 -13.69 -5.99 7.24
C GLN A 60 -13.25 -7.16 6.36
N VAL A 61 -13.56 -7.08 5.07
CA VAL A 61 -13.35 -8.16 4.08
C VAL A 61 -11.90 -8.67 4.06
N TRP A 62 -10.92 -7.80 4.30
CA TRP A 62 -9.50 -8.15 4.37
C TRP A 62 -9.13 -9.15 5.47
N GLN A 63 -9.99 -9.34 6.49
CA GLN A 63 -9.76 -10.32 7.55
C GLN A 63 -10.10 -11.75 7.13
N GLU A 64 -10.83 -11.91 6.02
CA GLU A 64 -11.28 -13.21 5.52
C GLU A 64 -11.87 -14.11 6.61
N LYS A 65 -12.83 -13.54 7.35
CA LYS A 65 -13.54 -14.31 8.36
C LYS A 65 -14.20 -15.51 7.67
N LYS A 66 -14.05 -16.70 8.27
CA LYS A 66 -14.74 -17.93 7.87
C LYS A 66 -15.69 -18.33 9.00
N PRO A 67 -16.89 -18.85 8.69
CA PRO A 67 -17.81 -19.31 9.73
C PRO A 67 -17.17 -20.48 10.49
N GLN A 68 -17.19 -20.41 11.83
CA GLN A 68 -16.58 -21.45 12.69
C GLN A 68 -17.64 -22.31 13.38
N LYS A 69 -18.83 -21.75 13.61
CA LYS A 69 -19.97 -22.39 14.28
C LYS A 69 -21.20 -22.36 13.37
N LYS A 70 -22.17 -23.25 13.65
CA LYS A 70 -23.43 -23.34 12.88
C LYS A 70 -24.21 -22.02 12.71
N PRO A 71 -24.33 -21.13 13.73
CA PRO A 71 -25.05 -19.88 13.54
C PRO A 71 -24.21 -18.77 12.89
N ASP A 72 -22.92 -19.01 12.63
CA ASP A 72 -22.07 -17.99 12.00
C ASP A 72 -22.48 -17.86 10.52
N PHE A 73 -22.77 -16.63 10.11
CA PHE A 73 -23.15 -16.32 8.74
C PHE A 73 -22.24 -15.22 8.19
N ILE A 74 -21.61 -15.50 7.05
CA ILE A 74 -20.69 -14.58 6.37
C ILE A 74 -21.08 -14.55 4.91
N GLU A 75 -21.45 -13.37 4.43
CA GLU A 75 -22.00 -13.15 3.08
C GLU A 75 -20.94 -12.99 1.99
N TYR A 76 -19.65 -13.02 2.35
CA TYR A 76 -18.56 -12.79 1.41
C TYR A 76 -17.53 -13.92 1.47
N SER A 77 -16.88 -14.17 0.34
CA SER A 77 -15.74 -15.07 0.22
C SER A 77 -14.97 -14.71 -1.06
N PHE A 78 -13.64 -14.67 -0.98
CA PHE A 78 -12.80 -14.60 -2.19
C PHE A 78 -12.75 -15.93 -2.95
N ASP A 79 -13.10 -17.03 -2.28
CA ASP A 79 -13.07 -18.38 -2.87
C ASP A 79 -14.30 -18.59 -3.75
N GLY A 80 -14.08 -19.10 -4.97
CA GLY A 80 -15.15 -19.34 -5.95
C GLY A 80 -15.63 -18.08 -6.69
N GLY A 81 -15.06 -16.91 -6.38
CA GLY A 81 -15.35 -15.65 -7.09
C GLY A 81 -14.54 -15.47 -8.38
N PRO A 82 -14.73 -14.33 -9.08
CA PRO A 82 -13.95 -14.01 -10.27
C PRO A 82 -12.46 -13.81 -9.92
N MET A 83 -11.62 -14.04 -10.92
CA MET A 83 -10.20 -13.71 -10.84
C MET A 83 -9.86 -12.72 -11.95
N LEU A 84 -9.15 -11.65 -11.61
CA LEU A 84 -8.69 -10.64 -12.56
C LEU A 84 -7.17 -10.66 -12.65
N LYS A 85 -6.65 -10.39 -13.85
CA LYS A 85 -5.22 -10.26 -14.13
C LYS A 85 -4.72 -8.90 -13.65
N VAL A 86 -3.56 -8.92 -12.99
CA VAL A 86 -2.83 -7.75 -12.53
C VAL A 86 -1.40 -7.82 -13.11
N PRO A 87 -0.89 -6.75 -13.75
CA PRO A 87 -1.55 -5.46 -13.99
C PRO A 87 -2.63 -5.55 -15.08
N GLY A 88 -3.60 -4.64 -15.00
CA GLY A 88 -4.70 -4.49 -15.95
C GLY A 88 -5.83 -3.68 -15.31
N ASP A 89 -6.60 -2.93 -16.11
CA ASP A 89 -7.86 -2.38 -15.65
C ASP A 89 -8.87 -3.52 -15.43
N PHE A 90 -9.83 -3.34 -14.53
CA PHE A 90 -10.88 -4.35 -14.33
C PHE A 90 -11.99 -4.24 -15.37
N ASN A 91 -12.19 -3.06 -15.97
CA ASN A 91 -13.32 -2.77 -16.85
C ASN A 91 -13.31 -3.60 -18.14
N SER A 92 -12.14 -3.89 -18.69
CA SER A 92 -11.98 -4.62 -19.95
C SER A 92 -11.90 -6.14 -19.80
N GLN A 93 -11.81 -6.67 -18.57
CA GLN A 93 -11.57 -8.09 -18.34
C GLN A 93 -12.83 -8.95 -18.32
N LEU A 94 -13.97 -8.35 -17.98
CA LEU A 94 -15.29 -8.98 -17.98
C LEU A 94 -16.31 -7.99 -18.53
N CYS A 95 -17.25 -8.47 -19.35
CA CYS A 95 -18.25 -7.61 -19.99
C CYS A 95 -19.13 -6.88 -18.95
N GLU A 96 -19.37 -7.52 -17.81
CA GLU A 96 -20.15 -6.98 -16.69
C GLU A 96 -19.45 -5.79 -16.00
N LEU A 97 -18.14 -5.65 -16.18
CA LEU A 97 -17.33 -4.61 -15.53
C LEU A 97 -17.10 -3.36 -16.39
N THR A 98 -17.50 -3.39 -17.67
CA THR A 98 -17.18 -2.34 -18.65
C THR A 98 -17.58 -0.94 -18.19
N TYR A 99 -18.70 -0.81 -17.47
CA TYR A 99 -19.19 0.46 -16.95
C TYR A 99 -19.24 0.50 -15.41
N LEU A 100 -18.57 -0.45 -14.75
CA LEU A 100 -18.52 -0.45 -13.30
C LEU A 100 -17.67 0.72 -12.81
N GLU A 101 -18.30 1.59 -12.02
CA GLU A 101 -17.64 2.59 -11.19
C GLU A 101 -17.97 2.25 -9.74
N GLY A 102 -16.98 1.78 -8.99
CA GLY A 102 -17.20 1.31 -7.63
C GLY A 102 -15.98 0.61 -7.06
N ILE A 103 -16.17 0.01 -5.88
CA ILE A 103 -15.09 -0.60 -5.12
C ILE A 103 -14.86 -2.04 -5.59
N VAL A 104 -13.60 -2.38 -5.83
CA VAL A 104 -13.18 -3.73 -6.16
C VAL A 104 -12.12 -4.18 -5.17
N TRP A 105 -12.41 -5.24 -4.42
CA TRP A 105 -11.46 -5.86 -3.51
C TRP A 105 -10.64 -6.91 -4.26
N TYR A 106 -9.33 -6.76 -4.23
CA TYR A 106 -8.36 -7.69 -4.79
C TYR A 106 -7.65 -8.44 -3.68
N LYS A 107 -7.42 -9.74 -3.86
CA LYS A 107 -6.67 -10.59 -2.94
C LYS A 107 -5.54 -11.33 -3.66
N LYS A 108 -4.35 -11.28 -3.07
CA LYS A 108 -3.21 -12.13 -3.43
C LYS A 108 -2.65 -12.84 -2.20
N VAL A 109 -2.53 -14.16 -2.30
CA VAL A 109 -1.68 -14.94 -1.39
C VAL A 109 -0.32 -15.11 -2.04
N PHE A 110 0.74 -14.84 -1.30
CA PHE A 110 2.11 -14.95 -1.80
C PHE A 110 3.00 -15.63 -0.78
N ASN A 111 4.05 -16.31 -1.26
CA ASN A 111 5.05 -16.89 -0.38
C ASN A 111 6.18 -15.90 -0.15
N TYR A 112 6.60 -15.75 1.10
CA TYR A 112 7.71 -14.88 1.47
C TYR A 112 8.52 -15.50 2.60
N LYS A 113 9.84 -15.40 2.53
CA LYS A 113 10.75 -15.79 3.61
C LYS A 113 11.31 -14.52 4.24
N SER A 114 10.99 -14.31 5.52
CA SER A 114 11.52 -13.16 6.26
C SER A 114 13.03 -13.29 6.44
N ASP A 115 13.71 -12.16 6.29
CA ASP A 115 15.12 -11.98 6.56
C ASP A 115 15.21 -10.74 7.47
N GLU A 116 15.52 -10.96 8.75
CA GLU A 116 15.46 -9.91 9.78
C GLU A 116 16.45 -8.77 9.51
N GLU A 117 17.47 -9.01 8.69
CA GLU A 117 18.48 -8.01 8.32
C GLU A 117 18.07 -7.17 7.10
N LYS A 118 16.93 -7.50 6.46
CA LYS A 118 16.47 -6.83 5.24
C LYS A 118 15.13 -6.13 5.43
N ARG A 119 14.99 -5.00 4.73
CA ARG A 119 13.72 -4.30 4.61
C ARG A 119 12.97 -4.79 3.38
N LEU A 120 11.67 -5.06 3.55
CA LEU A 120 10.75 -5.38 2.48
C LEU A 120 9.88 -4.17 2.17
N PHE A 121 9.63 -3.93 0.87
CA PHE A 121 8.72 -2.90 0.41
C PHE A 121 7.74 -3.52 -0.58
N LEU A 122 6.47 -3.17 -0.43
CA LEU A 122 5.45 -3.46 -1.44
C LEU A 122 5.36 -2.25 -2.38
N HIS A 123 5.42 -2.50 -3.69
CA HIS A 123 5.44 -1.45 -4.70
C HIS A 123 4.31 -1.67 -5.71
N PHE A 124 3.43 -0.68 -5.84
CA PHE A 124 2.42 -0.61 -6.88
C PHE A 124 2.88 0.39 -7.94
N GLY A 125 2.91 -0.01 -9.21
CA GLY A 125 3.29 0.90 -10.30
C GLY A 125 2.27 2.01 -10.50
N ALA A 126 0.99 1.64 -10.47
CA ALA A 126 -0.15 2.56 -10.44
C ALA A 126 -1.38 1.81 -9.91
N VAL A 127 -2.27 2.55 -9.26
CA VAL A 127 -3.63 2.12 -8.88
C VAL A 127 -4.54 3.33 -9.14
N ASN A 128 -5.73 3.10 -9.69
CA ASN A 128 -6.68 4.17 -10.00
C ASN A 128 -8.04 3.85 -9.38
N TYR A 129 -8.67 4.71 -8.58
CA TYR A 129 -8.23 6.08 -8.22
C TYR A 129 -7.54 6.17 -6.85
N LEU A 130 -8.11 5.50 -5.85
CA LEU A 130 -7.60 5.44 -4.48
C LEU A 130 -7.37 3.98 -4.12
N ALA A 131 -6.44 3.72 -3.21
CA ALA A 131 -6.22 2.37 -2.75
C ALA A 131 -5.95 2.26 -1.26
N ASP A 132 -6.71 1.37 -0.60
CA ASP A 132 -6.45 0.94 0.76
C ASP A 132 -5.80 -0.45 0.75
N VAL A 133 -4.66 -0.55 1.43
CA VAL A 133 -3.78 -1.73 1.36
C VAL A 133 -3.72 -2.42 2.72
N TYR A 134 -4.17 -3.67 2.76
CA TYR A 134 -4.11 -4.51 3.95
C TYR A 134 -3.14 -5.65 3.72
N CYS A 135 -2.07 -5.72 4.51
CA CYS A 135 -1.06 -6.76 4.42
C CYS A 135 -0.95 -7.50 5.75
N HIS A 136 -1.12 -8.82 5.71
CA HIS A 136 -0.87 -9.69 6.86
C HIS A 136 0.22 -10.70 6.52
N ILE A 137 1.33 -10.64 7.25
CA ILE A 137 2.40 -11.63 7.16
C ILE A 137 2.25 -12.57 8.36
N HIS A 138 1.87 -13.82 8.10
CA HIS A 138 1.80 -14.82 9.18
C HIS A 138 3.21 -15.33 9.52
N LEU A 139 3.41 -15.94 10.69
CA LEU A 139 4.68 -16.60 11.09
C LEU A 139 5.07 -17.81 10.21
N LYS A 140 4.31 -18.08 9.14
CA LYS A 140 4.57 -19.07 8.08
C LYS A 140 4.86 -18.32 6.77
N PRO A 141 5.48 -18.92 5.75
CA PRO A 141 5.89 -18.19 4.54
C PRO A 141 4.70 -17.88 3.63
N LYS A 142 3.61 -17.33 4.14
CA LYS A 142 2.40 -16.94 3.42
C LYS A 142 1.96 -15.56 3.90
N GLY A 143 1.98 -14.61 2.98
CA GLY A 143 1.39 -13.29 3.15
C GLY A 143 0.04 -13.21 2.46
N LEU A 144 -0.86 -12.39 3.01
CA LEU A 144 -2.10 -11.99 2.39
C LEU A 144 -2.06 -10.50 2.10
N LEU A 145 -2.33 -10.13 0.85
CA LEU A 145 -2.53 -8.77 0.43
C LEU A 145 -3.99 -8.61 0.00
N ALA A 146 -4.73 -7.73 0.67
CA ALA A 146 -6.00 -7.22 0.20
C ALA A 146 -5.84 -5.76 -0.23
N LEU A 147 -6.38 -5.43 -1.39
CA LEU A 147 -6.31 -4.11 -2.00
C LEU A 147 -7.73 -3.69 -2.39
N GLN A 148 -8.19 -2.59 -1.83
CA GLN A 148 -9.41 -1.92 -2.27
C GLN A 148 -9.01 -0.94 -3.37
N ILE A 149 -9.66 -0.99 -4.53
CA ILE A 149 -9.48 -0.05 -5.64
C ILE A 149 -10.83 0.60 -5.96
#